data_AF-A0A2D9HXA3-F1
#
_entry.id   AF-A0A2D9HXA3-F1
#
_cell.length_a   1.000
_cell.length_b   1.000
_cell.length_c   1.000
_cell.angle_alpha   90.00
_cell.angle_beta   90.00
_cell.angle_gamma   90.00
#
_symmetry.space_group_name_H-M   'P 1'
#
loop_
_entity.id
_entity.type
_entity.pdbx_description
1 polymer ?
#
loop_
_entity_poly.entity_id
_entity_poly.type
_entity_poly.pdbx_seq_one_letter_code
_entity_poly.pdbx_strand_id
1 'polypeptide(L)'
;MATDALNAAEPLSTNDVDFPNTTTVLANNFMLEVEANLNIKLGDRFIFAGTNFSDAPVRDLRTLSLYNATDLGSAPAAANAIETADTLPEHVVDAGGAATTESYHTGFTAAGTVDSKAYEAMKVTIADSQPIVYNITANEPAFQNLIEGLLRLKSAAQTGLTEPEREEFLGEARNTLDNARVELRQLQARNGTVINELSRTKEIHTSFINISQSALTDLTVANDAEVATRIAALRTQLEASYSTIADTNRLSLVNYL
;
A
#
# COMPACT_ATOMS: atom_id res chain seq x y z
N MET A 1 15.00 11.62 6.43
CA MET A 1 14.80 11.46 4.98
C MET A 1 14.59 12.82 4.31
N ALA A 2 13.36 13.31 4.08
CA ALA A 2 13.13 14.61 3.40
C ALA A 2 13.69 15.83 4.17
N THR A 3 13.59 15.84 5.51
CA THR A 3 14.18 16.91 6.34
C THR A 3 15.72 16.88 6.33
N ASP A 4 16.32 15.70 6.19
CA ASP A 4 17.78 15.56 6.13
C ASP A 4 18.34 16.00 4.76
N ALA A 5 17.58 15.77 3.67
CA ALA A 5 17.89 16.30 2.36
C ALA A 5 17.82 17.84 2.32
N LEU A 6 16.80 18.42 2.97
CA LEU A 6 16.63 19.88 3.07
C LEU A 6 17.77 20.52 3.91
N ASN A 7 18.13 19.92 5.04
CA ASN A 7 19.21 20.40 5.90
C ASN A 7 20.61 20.19 5.28
N ALA A 8 20.81 19.15 4.46
CA ALA A 8 22.06 18.92 3.73
C ALA A 8 22.28 19.92 2.60
N ALA A 9 21.22 20.60 2.12
CA ALA A 9 21.31 21.63 1.09
C ALA A 9 21.62 23.03 1.64
N GLU A 10 21.64 23.23 2.97
CA GLU A 10 21.85 24.55 3.59
C GLU A 10 23.33 24.94 3.89
N PRO A 11 24.33 24.02 3.94
CA PRO A 11 25.73 24.45 3.96
C PRO A 11 26.51 24.10 2.67
N LEU A 12 25.85 23.67 1.60
CA LEU A 12 26.51 23.50 0.30
C LEU A 12 26.51 24.86 -0.42
N SER A 13 27.53 25.67 -0.10
CA SER A 13 27.84 26.83 -0.95
C SER A 13 28.06 26.32 -2.36
N THR A 14 27.25 26.76 -3.32
CA THR A 14 27.45 26.48 -4.75
C THR A 14 28.80 26.98 -5.27
N ASN A 15 29.43 27.90 -4.53
CA ASN A 15 30.79 28.37 -4.72
C ASN A 15 31.88 27.40 -4.18
N ASP A 16 31.51 26.30 -3.53
CA ASP A 16 32.45 25.26 -3.13
C ASP A 16 32.92 24.47 -4.36
N VAL A 17 34.24 24.31 -4.51
CA VAL A 17 34.85 23.56 -5.60
C VAL A 17 34.46 22.08 -5.60
N ASP A 18 34.11 21.52 -4.44
CA ASP A 18 33.66 20.13 -4.28
C ASP A 18 32.13 19.97 -4.32
N PHE A 19 31.38 21.06 -4.52
CA PHE A 19 29.92 21.03 -4.63
C PHE A 19 29.41 19.98 -5.64
N PRO A 20 29.94 19.90 -6.89
CA PRO A 20 29.46 18.93 -7.87
C PRO A 20 29.60 17.48 -7.40
N ASN A 21 30.74 17.14 -6.78
CA ASN A 21 31.00 15.79 -6.32
C ASN A 21 30.12 15.44 -5.12
N THR A 22 30.07 16.33 -4.12
CA THR A 22 29.31 16.10 -2.88
C THR A 22 27.82 15.98 -3.17
N THR A 23 27.27 16.88 -3.99
CA THR A 23 25.85 16.87 -4.37
C THR A 23 25.49 15.64 -5.20
N THR A 24 26.37 15.23 -6.13
CA THR A 24 26.15 14.00 -6.92
C THR A 24 26.11 12.75 -6.03
N VAL A 25 27.03 12.63 -5.08
CA VAL A 25 27.07 11.50 -4.13
C VAL A 25 25.82 11.48 -3.27
N LEU A 26 25.42 12.65 -2.74
CA LEU A 26 24.22 12.79 -1.92
C LEU A 26 22.96 12.40 -2.70
N ALA A 27 22.76 12.95 -3.90
CA ALA A 27 21.61 12.65 -4.74
C ALA A 27 21.56 11.16 -5.11
N ASN A 28 22.70 10.55 -5.48
CA ASN A 28 22.76 9.13 -5.79
C ASN A 28 22.41 8.24 -4.58
N ASN A 29 22.82 8.61 -3.36
CA ASN A 29 22.47 7.87 -2.16
C ASN A 29 20.96 7.94 -1.88
N PHE A 30 20.35 9.11 -2.00
CA PHE A 30 18.90 9.26 -1.85
C PHE A 30 18.13 8.52 -2.95
N MET A 31 18.58 8.60 -4.20
CA MET A 31 17.97 7.87 -5.32
C MET A 31 18.04 6.36 -5.10
N LEU A 32 19.18 5.83 -4.64
CA LEU A 32 19.32 4.41 -4.31
C LEU A 32 18.36 3.99 -3.19
N GLU A 33 18.20 4.84 -2.17
CA GLU A 33 17.27 4.59 -1.07
C GLU A 33 15.81 4.63 -1.53
N VAL A 34 15.43 5.59 -2.37
CA VAL A 34 14.07 5.68 -2.94
C VAL A 34 13.78 4.48 -3.82
N GLU A 35 14.73 4.09 -4.68
CA GLU A 35 14.64 2.88 -5.51
C GLU A 35 14.43 1.64 -4.63
N ALA A 36 15.25 1.45 -3.60
CA ALA A 36 15.15 0.31 -2.69
C ALA A 36 13.79 0.28 -1.97
N ASN A 37 13.28 1.42 -1.53
CA ASN A 37 11.98 1.53 -0.87
C ASN A 37 10.81 1.26 -1.82
N LEU A 38 10.83 1.80 -3.04
CA LEU A 38 9.78 1.57 -4.03
C LEU A 38 9.81 0.14 -4.59
N ASN A 39 10.97 -0.50 -4.58
CA ASN A 39 11.15 -1.90 -4.96
C ASN A 39 11.08 -2.87 -3.76
N ILE A 40 10.47 -2.48 -2.63
CA ILE A 40 10.24 -3.41 -1.50
C ILE A 40 9.42 -4.62 -1.97
N LYS A 41 9.93 -5.81 -1.64
CA LYS A 41 9.31 -7.09 -1.92
C LYS A 41 8.86 -7.76 -0.62
N LEU A 42 7.59 -8.18 -0.56
CA LEU A 42 7.05 -9.00 0.52
C LEU A 42 6.68 -10.38 -0.03
N GLY A 43 7.46 -11.40 0.35
CA GLY A 43 7.36 -12.73 -0.28
C GLY A 43 7.76 -12.66 -1.75
N ASP A 44 6.84 -13.05 -2.64
CA ASP A 44 7.04 -13.02 -4.09
C ASP A 44 6.41 -11.81 -4.80
N ARG A 45 6.04 -10.78 -4.03
CA ARG A 45 5.27 -9.64 -4.52
C ARG A 45 5.93 -8.31 -4.20
N PHE A 46 6.13 -7.48 -5.22
CA PHE A 46 6.41 -6.05 -5.03
C PHE A 46 5.17 -5.32 -4.54
N ILE A 47 5.31 -4.57 -3.46
CA ILE A 47 4.15 -3.96 -2.78
C ILE A 47 3.66 -2.68 -3.48
N PHE A 48 4.55 -1.99 -4.19
CA PHE A 48 4.25 -0.74 -4.91
C PHE A 48 4.04 -0.95 -6.43
N ALA A 49 4.02 -2.20 -6.92
CA ALA A 49 3.87 -2.50 -8.34
C ALA A 49 2.43 -2.66 -8.83
N GLY A 50 1.44 -2.21 -8.05
CA GLY A 50 0.03 -2.37 -8.37
C GLY A 50 -0.36 -3.84 -8.56
N THR A 51 -0.98 -4.17 -9.69
CA THR A 51 -1.27 -5.55 -10.07
C THR A 51 -0.13 -6.21 -10.87
N ASN A 52 0.91 -5.47 -11.24
CA ASN A 52 2.15 -6.01 -11.82
C ASN A 52 3.15 -6.47 -10.76
N PHE A 53 2.71 -7.30 -9.82
CA PHE A 53 3.48 -7.64 -8.61
C PHE A 53 4.75 -8.48 -8.82
N SER A 54 4.97 -9.01 -10.02
CA SER A 54 6.10 -9.90 -10.33
C SER A 54 7.36 -9.15 -10.76
N ASP A 55 7.21 -7.95 -11.30
CA ASP A 55 8.31 -7.12 -11.77
C ASP A 55 8.57 -5.96 -10.80
N ALA A 56 9.84 -5.56 -10.67
CA ALA A 56 10.18 -4.38 -9.89
C ALA A 56 9.51 -3.15 -10.53
N PRO A 57 8.82 -2.29 -9.78
CA PRO A 57 8.12 -1.15 -10.38
C PRO A 57 9.09 -0.06 -10.87
N VAL A 58 10.25 0.10 -10.23
CA VAL A 58 11.18 1.20 -10.49
C VAL A 58 12.52 0.66 -10.99
N ARG A 59 13.08 1.25 -12.05
CA ARG A 59 14.44 0.95 -12.57
C ARG A 59 15.50 1.68 -11.75
N ASP A 60 16.78 1.45 -12.04
CA ASP A 60 17.86 2.20 -11.38
C ASP A 60 17.69 3.70 -11.62
N LEU A 61 17.38 4.45 -10.56
CA LEU A 61 17.06 5.87 -10.66
C LEU A 61 18.28 6.72 -11.03
N ARG A 62 19.49 6.18 -10.81
CA ARG A 62 20.74 6.91 -11.04
C ARG A 62 21.15 6.91 -12.51
N THR A 63 20.53 6.05 -13.32
CA THR A 63 20.80 5.95 -14.76
C THR A 63 19.89 6.84 -15.61
N LEU A 64 18.88 7.47 -14.99
CA LEU A 64 18.02 8.45 -15.65
C LEU A 64 18.84 9.63 -16.18
N SER A 65 18.44 10.12 -17.33
CA SER A 65 19.00 11.33 -17.93
C SER A 65 18.85 12.53 -17.00
N LEU A 66 19.85 13.41 -17.00
CA LEU A 66 19.82 14.64 -16.21
C LEU A 66 19.29 15.79 -17.05
N TYR A 67 18.63 16.75 -16.40
CA TYR A 67 18.25 18.01 -17.04
C TYR A 67 19.47 18.80 -17.46
N ASN A 68 19.37 19.68 -18.45
CA ASN A 68 20.43 20.58 -18.87
C ASN A 68 19.99 22.03 -18.70
N ALA A 69 20.91 22.99 -18.86
CA ALA A 69 20.61 24.41 -18.72
C ALA A 69 19.46 24.89 -19.65
N THR A 70 19.23 24.24 -20.79
CA THR A 70 18.11 24.54 -21.70
C THR A 70 16.74 24.10 -21.16
N ASP A 71 16.73 23.20 -20.18
CA ASP A 71 15.54 22.73 -19.49
C ASP A 71 15.16 23.63 -18.30
N LEU A 72 16.02 24.59 -17.92
CA LEU A 72 15.72 25.55 -16.85
C LEU A 72 14.66 26.56 -17.27
N GLY A 73 13.60 26.71 -16.47
CA GLY A 73 12.54 27.71 -16.68
C GLY A 73 11.74 27.58 -17.98
N SER A 74 12.12 26.66 -18.88
CA SER A 74 11.31 26.26 -20.02
C SER A 74 10.13 25.42 -19.51
N ALA A 75 9.33 24.87 -20.40
CA ALA A 75 8.14 24.12 -20.05
C ALA A 75 8.36 22.61 -19.71
N PRO A 76 9.44 22.09 -19.07
CA PRO A 76 9.41 20.72 -18.56
C PRO A 76 8.31 20.51 -17.53
N ALA A 77 7.80 21.57 -16.88
CA ALA A 77 6.61 21.48 -16.03
C ALA A 77 5.35 21.05 -16.81
N ALA A 78 5.30 21.26 -18.13
CA ALA A 78 4.22 20.78 -19.00
C ALA A 78 4.56 19.45 -19.71
N ALA A 79 5.85 19.13 -19.89
CA ALA A 79 6.30 17.88 -20.52
C ALA A 79 6.51 16.72 -19.52
N ASN A 80 6.74 17.02 -18.24
CA ASN A 80 6.95 16.08 -17.14
C ASN A 80 5.80 16.21 -16.14
N ALA A 81 4.59 16.34 -16.68
CA ALA A 81 3.39 16.48 -15.88
C ALA A 81 3.24 15.27 -14.95
N ILE A 82 2.66 15.52 -13.78
CA ILE A 82 2.31 14.44 -12.86
C ILE A 82 1.26 13.57 -13.56
N GLU A 83 1.63 12.33 -13.87
CA GLU A 83 0.75 11.38 -14.53
C GLU A 83 -0.24 10.78 -13.53
N THR A 84 -1.53 11.03 -13.75
CA THR A 84 -2.62 10.58 -12.86
C THR A 84 -3.56 9.57 -13.53
N ALA A 85 -3.32 9.25 -14.80
CA ALA A 85 -4.04 8.26 -15.59
C ALA A 85 -3.17 7.01 -15.80
N ASP A 86 -3.61 6.04 -16.62
CA ASP A 86 -2.88 4.78 -16.85
C ASP A 86 -1.54 4.94 -17.63
N THR A 87 -1.12 6.17 -17.90
CA THR A 87 0.13 6.54 -18.54
C THR A 87 1.28 6.48 -17.53
N LEU A 88 2.39 5.84 -17.91
CA LEU A 88 3.56 5.79 -17.06
C LEU A 88 4.19 7.19 -16.94
N PRO A 89 4.68 7.59 -15.74
CA PRO A 89 5.31 8.89 -15.52
C PRO A 89 6.42 9.16 -16.51
N GLU A 90 6.35 10.29 -17.20
CA GLU A 90 7.33 10.68 -18.19
C GLU A 90 8.32 11.69 -17.62
N HIS A 91 9.58 11.42 -17.90
CA HIS A 91 10.70 12.30 -17.66
C HIS A 91 11.26 12.72 -19.02
N VAL A 92 11.03 13.97 -19.41
CA VAL A 92 11.49 14.53 -20.69
C VAL A 92 12.70 15.43 -20.47
N VAL A 93 13.74 15.25 -21.29
CA VAL A 93 14.95 16.08 -21.34
C VAL A 93 15.16 16.59 -22.77
N ASP A 94 15.39 17.90 -22.97
CA ASP A 94 15.70 18.50 -24.27
C ASP A 94 17.16 18.97 -24.33
N ALA A 95 18.07 18.00 -24.51
CA ALA A 95 19.51 18.21 -24.50
C ALA A 95 20.10 18.82 -25.80
N GLY A 96 19.29 19.32 -26.74
CA GLY A 96 19.79 19.95 -27.98
C GLY A 96 19.24 19.38 -29.28
N GLY A 97 17.98 18.93 -29.30
CA GLY A 97 17.29 18.41 -30.49
C GLY A 97 16.71 17.01 -30.27
N ALA A 98 15.41 16.88 -30.58
CA ALA A 98 14.49 15.79 -30.27
C ALA A 98 14.47 15.44 -28.77
N ALA A 99 13.39 15.86 -28.09
CA ALA A 99 13.10 15.54 -26.71
C ALA A 99 13.33 14.04 -26.41
N THR A 100 14.20 13.75 -25.45
CA THR A 100 14.42 12.39 -24.95
C THR A 100 13.41 12.14 -23.84
N THR A 101 12.42 11.29 -24.12
CA THR A 101 11.44 10.86 -23.11
C THR A 101 11.87 9.54 -22.50
N GLU A 102 12.07 9.54 -21.18
CA GLU A 102 12.35 8.37 -20.36
C GLU A 102 11.32 8.24 -19.24
N SER A 103 11.45 7.21 -18.41
CA SER A 103 10.65 7.04 -17.21
C SER A 103 11.45 6.26 -16.18
N TYR A 104 11.16 6.51 -14.90
CA TYR A 104 11.66 5.69 -13.81
C TYR A 104 10.95 4.33 -13.71
N HIS A 105 9.79 4.14 -14.36
CA HIS A 105 9.05 2.89 -14.29
C HIS A 105 9.71 1.82 -15.18
N THR A 106 9.82 0.59 -14.71
CA THR A 106 10.48 -0.51 -15.48
C THR A 106 9.75 -0.87 -16.76
N GLY A 107 8.42 -0.80 -16.76
CA GLY A 107 7.56 -1.11 -17.91
C GLY A 107 7.58 -0.07 -19.05
N PHE A 108 8.27 1.07 -18.90
CA PHE A 108 8.28 2.12 -19.91
C PHE A 108 9.11 1.73 -21.14
N THR A 109 8.52 1.90 -22.32
CA THR A 109 9.13 1.57 -23.62
C THR A 109 9.30 2.78 -24.53
N ALA A 110 8.35 3.71 -24.52
CA ALA A 110 8.35 4.97 -25.28
C ALA A 110 7.35 5.97 -24.68
N ALA A 111 7.40 7.23 -25.12
CA ALA A 111 6.40 8.24 -24.77
C ALA A 111 4.97 7.72 -25.04
N GLY A 112 4.05 7.97 -24.11
CA GLY A 112 2.67 7.49 -24.11
C GLY A 112 2.52 6.02 -23.73
N THR A 113 3.53 5.37 -23.13
CA THR A 113 3.38 3.98 -22.67
C THR A 113 2.28 3.91 -21.61
N VAL A 114 1.25 3.10 -21.88
CA VAL A 114 0.16 2.83 -20.95
C VAL A 114 0.45 1.51 -20.22
N ASP A 115 0.37 1.54 -18.90
CA ASP A 115 0.37 0.34 -18.06
C ASP A 115 -0.77 0.41 -17.05
N SER A 116 -1.91 -0.18 -17.43
CA SER A 116 -3.08 -0.23 -16.55
C SER A 116 -2.78 -0.99 -15.25
N LYS A 117 -1.81 -1.91 -15.22
CA LYS A 117 -1.48 -2.69 -14.02
C LYS A 117 -0.68 -1.88 -13.00
N ALA A 118 0.08 -0.88 -13.45
CA ALA A 118 0.80 0.05 -12.58
C ALA A 118 -0.15 0.99 -11.82
N TYR A 119 -1.31 1.30 -12.40
CA TYR A 119 -2.36 2.14 -11.79
C TYR A 119 -3.53 1.35 -11.19
N GLU A 120 -3.67 0.06 -11.52
CA GLU A 120 -4.81 -0.72 -11.08
C GLU A 120 -4.88 -0.83 -9.56
N ALA A 121 -5.90 -0.18 -9.00
CA ALA A 121 -6.22 -0.17 -7.58
C ALA A 121 -6.53 -1.58 -7.07
N MET A 122 -5.71 -2.10 -6.17
CA MET A 122 -6.04 -3.35 -5.48
C MET A 122 -7.22 -3.15 -4.53
N LYS A 123 -8.22 -4.01 -4.67
CA LYS A 123 -9.44 -4.00 -3.87
C LYS A 123 -9.53 -5.27 -3.03
N VAL A 124 -9.94 -5.11 -1.78
CA VAL A 124 -10.33 -6.22 -0.91
C VAL A 124 -11.73 -5.95 -0.36
N THR A 125 -12.61 -6.93 -0.45
CA THR A 125 -13.94 -6.84 0.17
C THR A 125 -13.81 -7.25 1.63
N ILE A 126 -14.01 -6.29 2.53
CA ILE A 126 -13.78 -6.48 3.96
C ILE A 126 -15.04 -6.88 4.74
N ALA A 127 -16.23 -6.64 4.17
CA ALA A 127 -17.54 -6.98 4.72
C ALA A 127 -18.56 -7.06 3.58
N ASP A 128 -19.81 -7.42 3.88
CA ASP A 128 -20.89 -7.50 2.90
C ASP A 128 -21.01 -6.20 2.09
N SER A 129 -20.67 -6.30 0.79
CA SER A 129 -20.67 -5.19 -0.16
C SER A 129 -19.77 -3.98 0.21
N GLN A 130 -18.72 -4.18 1.02
CA GLN A 130 -17.76 -3.12 1.37
C GLN A 130 -16.37 -3.39 0.77
N PRO A 131 -16.10 -2.95 -0.47
CA PRO A 131 -14.75 -2.98 -1.03
C PRO A 131 -13.92 -1.81 -0.51
N ILE A 132 -12.71 -2.12 -0.02
CA ILE A 132 -11.68 -1.13 0.31
C ILE A 132 -10.56 -1.20 -0.73
N VAL A 133 -10.15 -0.04 -1.21
CA VAL A 133 -8.90 0.12 -1.98
C VAL A 133 -7.77 0.37 -0.98
N TYR A 134 -6.71 -0.44 -1.05
CA TYR A 134 -5.60 -0.35 -0.10
C TYR A 134 -4.23 -0.21 -0.75
N ASN A 135 -4.15 -0.14 -2.08
CA ASN A 135 -2.85 0.01 -2.72
C ASN A 135 -2.35 1.45 -2.71
N ILE A 136 -1.04 1.51 -2.73
CA ILE A 136 -0.22 2.66 -3.04
C ILE A 136 0.71 2.12 -4.11
N THR A 137 0.83 2.78 -5.26
CA THR A 137 1.71 2.31 -6.34
C THR A 137 2.89 3.26 -6.52
N ALA A 138 3.95 2.81 -7.17
CA ALA A 138 5.13 3.63 -7.47
C ALA A 138 4.80 4.81 -8.41
N ASN A 139 3.61 4.79 -9.00
CA ASN A 139 3.09 5.82 -9.89
C ASN A 139 2.31 6.91 -9.13
N GLU A 140 2.23 6.85 -7.81
CA GLU A 140 1.59 7.92 -7.04
C GLU A 140 2.30 9.27 -7.25
N PRO A 141 1.56 10.39 -7.37
CA PRO A 141 2.11 11.73 -7.53
C PRO A 141 3.24 12.08 -6.55
N ALA A 142 3.07 11.64 -5.30
CA ALA A 142 4.04 11.86 -4.23
C ALA A 142 5.42 11.28 -4.55
N PHE A 143 5.47 10.11 -5.19
CA PHE A 143 6.73 9.47 -5.57
C PHE A 143 7.30 10.05 -6.86
N GLN A 144 6.43 10.39 -7.82
CA GLN A 144 6.84 11.10 -9.04
C GLN A 144 7.60 12.38 -8.66
N ASN A 145 6.99 13.24 -7.85
CA ASN A 145 7.61 14.49 -7.39
C ASN A 145 8.88 14.25 -6.57
N LEU A 146 8.95 13.19 -5.77
CA LEU A 146 10.16 12.86 -5.01
C LEU A 146 11.34 12.55 -5.94
N ILE A 147 11.13 11.66 -6.91
CA ILE A 147 12.16 11.24 -7.87
C ILE A 147 12.58 12.44 -8.72
N GLU A 148 11.61 13.21 -9.18
CA GLU A 148 11.76 14.37 -10.04
C GLU A 148 12.51 15.53 -9.34
N GLY A 149 12.27 15.72 -8.03
CA GLY A 149 13.05 16.65 -7.21
C GLY A 149 14.49 16.20 -6.97
N LEU A 150 14.73 14.90 -6.75
CA LEU A 150 16.08 14.34 -6.61
C LEU A 150 16.86 14.41 -7.93
N LEU A 151 16.17 14.28 -9.07
CA LEU A 151 16.79 14.37 -10.38
C LEU A 151 17.23 15.79 -10.69
N ARG A 152 16.43 16.81 -10.33
CA ARG A 152 16.85 18.22 -10.37
C ARG A 152 18.01 18.51 -9.44
N LEU A 153 18.01 17.96 -8.23
CA LEU A 153 19.14 18.08 -7.30
C LEU A 153 20.43 17.52 -7.91
N LYS A 154 20.35 16.36 -8.57
CA LYS A 154 21.49 15.76 -9.27
C LYS A 154 21.90 16.58 -10.50
N SER A 155 20.94 17.16 -11.22
CA SER A 155 21.20 18.02 -12.39
C SER A 155 21.93 19.30 -11.97
N ALA A 156 21.60 19.89 -10.81
CA ALA A 156 22.37 21.01 -10.24
C ALA A 156 23.87 20.66 -10.03
N ALA A 157 24.24 19.39 -9.94
CA ALA A 157 25.63 18.97 -9.75
C ALA A 157 26.41 18.77 -11.07
N GLN A 158 25.79 18.99 -12.22
CA GLN A 158 26.44 18.79 -13.51
C GLN A 158 27.60 19.77 -13.76
N THR A 159 28.51 19.34 -14.62
CA THR A 159 29.59 20.16 -15.16
C THR A 159 29.05 21.05 -16.28
N GLY A 160 29.62 22.25 -16.43
CA GLY A 160 29.24 23.18 -17.52
C GLY A 160 28.08 24.13 -17.18
N LEU A 161 27.44 23.98 -16.02
CA LEU A 161 26.46 24.94 -15.52
C LEU A 161 27.14 26.20 -14.96
N THR A 162 26.57 27.35 -15.27
CA THR A 162 26.88 28.62 -14.60
C THR A 162 26.29 28.64 -13.18
N GLU A 163 26.80 29.53 -12.34
CA GLU A 163 26.32 29.65 -10.96
C GLU A 163 24.82 29.96 -10.85
N PRO A 164 24.25 30.91 -11.61
CA PRO A 164 22.81 31.17 -11.58
C PRO A 164 21.97 29.97 -12.03
N GLU A 165 22.42 29.22 -13.04
CA GLU A 165 21.73 28.00 -13.50
C GLU A 165 21.74 26.91 -12.41
N ARG A 166 22.83 26.81 -11.67
CA ARG A 166 22.98 25.89 -10.54
C ARG A 166 22.02 26.23 -9.41
N GLU A 167 21.94 27.51 -9.04
CA GLU A 167 21.01 28.01 -8.02
C GLU A 167 19.55 27.78 -8.43
N GLU A 168 19.21 27.96 -9.71
CA GLU A 168 17.86 27.72 -10.23
C GLU A 168 17.46 26.25 -10.11
N PHE A 169 18.31 25.31 -10.54
CA PHE A 169 18.04 23.88 -10.35
C PHE A 169 17.85 23.50 -8.89
N LEU A 170 18.64 24.08 -7.98
CA LEU A 170 18.46 23.86 -6.54
C LEU A 170 17.15 24.46 -6.03
N GLY A 171 16.74 25.62 -6.55
CA GLY A 171 15.45 26.23 -6.26
C GLY A 171 14.28 25.34 -6.67
N GLU A 172 14.29 24.87 -7.92
CA GLU A 172 13.29 23.93 -8.43
C GLU A 172 13.30 22.60 -7.65
N ALA A 173 14.48 22.03 -7.38
CA ALA A 173 14.61 20.81 -6.61
C ALA A 173 13.99 20.96 -5.21
N ARG A 174 14.27 22.06 -4.51
CA ARG A 174 13.67 22.35 -3.19
C ARG A 174 12.15 22.44 -3.27
N ASN A 175 11.62 23.21 -4.22
CA ASN A 175 10.16 23.36 -4.39
C ASN A 175 9.48 22.01 -4.66
N THR A 176 10.03 21.21 -5.56
CA THR A 176 9.45 19.90 -5.92
C THR A 176 9.58 18.89 -4.77
N LEU A 177 10.70 18.87 -4.05
CA LEU A 177 10.88 18.02 -2.87
C LEU A 177 9.95 18.42 -1.71
N ASP A 178 9.68 19.71 -1.52
CA ASP A 178 8.73 20.17 -0.53
C ASP A 178 7.28 19.76 -0.88
N ASN A 179 6.91 19.83 -2.17
CA ASN A 179 5.64 19.30 -2.65
C ASN A 179 5.54 17.79 -2.41
N ALA A 180 6.56 17.02 -2.81
CA ALA A 180 6.63 15.59 -2.57
C ALA A 180 6.48 15.26 -1.07
N ARG A 181 7.13 16.03 -0.19
CA ARG A 181 7.05 15.86 1.27
C ARG A 181 5.62 16.09 1.79
N VAL A 182 4.88 17.07 1.25
CA VAL A 182 3.48 17.31 1.60
C VAL A 182 2.61 16.14 1.13
N GLU A 183 2.77 15.71 -0.12
CA GLU A 183 1.98 14.63 -0.73
C GLU A 183 2.25 13.28 -0.07
N LEU A 184 3.49 12.97 0.33
CA LEU A 184 3.82 11.77 1.09
C LEU A 184 3.12 11.74 2.45
N ARG A 185 2.97 12.89 3.13
CA ARG A 185 2.18 12.95 4.38
C ARG A 185 0.70 12.71 4.12
N GLN A 186 0.16 13.23 3.02
CA GLN A 186 -1.23 12.97 2.63
C GLN A 186 -1.45 11.50 2.28
N LEU A 187 -0.49 10.88 1.59
CA LEU A 187 -0.48 9.45 1.27
C LEU A 187 -0.45 8.59 2.55
N GLN A 188 0.40 8.95 3.52
CA GLN A 188 0.44 8.31 4.84
C GLN A 188 -0.88 8.47 5.60
N ALA A 189 -1.49 9.65 5.57
CA ALA A 189 -2.79 9.90 6.21
C ALA A 189 -3.90 9.05 5.56
N ARG A 190 -3.94 8.97 4.23
CA ARG A 190 -4.87 8.11 3.48
C ARG A 190 -4.71 6.64 3.87
N ASN A 191 -3.47 6.15 3.93
CA ASN A 191 -3.19 4.79 4.37
C ASN A 191 -3.64 4.55 5.83
N GLY A 192 -3.41 5.52 6.72
CA GLY A 192 -3.88 5.47 8.10
C GLY A 192 -5.41 5.32 8.21
N THR A 193 -6.17 6.05 7.39
CA THR A 193 -7.63 5.91 7.33
C THR A 193 -8.04 4.51 6.89
N VAL A 194 -7.39 3.96 5.85
CA VAL A 194 -7.64 2.59 5.37
C VAL A 194 -7.33 1.54 6.45
N ILE A 195 -6.22 1.68 7.16
CA ILE A 195 -5.83 0.78 8.27
C ILE A 195 -6.87 0.85 9.40
N ASN A 196 -7.35 2.05 9.74
CA ASN A 196 -8.38 2.22 10.77
C ASN A 196 -9.71 1.59 10.36
N GLU A 197 -10.11 1.75 9.10
CA GLU A 197 -11.34 1.13 8.58
C GLU A 197 -11.24 -0.41 8.60
N LEU A 198 -10.12 -0.96 8.14
CA LEU A 198 -9.86 -2.39 8.18
C LEU A 198 -9.85 -2.94 9.62
N SER A 199 -9.22 -2.22 10.55
CA SER A 199 -9.15 -2.62 11.97
C SER A 199 -10.53 -2.62 12.61
N ARG A 200 -11.34 -1.59 12.37
CA ARG A 200 -12.72 -1.50 12.85
C ARG A 200 -13.59 -2.64 12.32
N THR A 201 -13.48 -2.95 11.04
CA THR A 201 -14.25 -4.06 10.45
C THR A 201 -13.81 -5.41 11.02
N LYS A 202 -12.51 -5.60 11.25
CA LYS A 202 -11.99 -6.78 11.94
C LYS A 202 -12.56 -6.93 13.35
N GLU A 203 -12.67 -5.85 14.11
CA GLU A 203 -13.30 -5.87 15.45
C GLU A 203 -14.77 -6.30 15.36
N ILE A 204 -15.54 -5.73 14.43
CA ILE A 204 -16.95 -6.09 14.21
C ILE A 204 -17.09 -7.57 13.86
N HIS A 205 -16.27 -8.08 12.93
CA HIS A 205 -16.27 -9.51 12.57
C HIS A 205 -15.93 -10.40 13.77
N THR A 206 -14.96 -10.00 14.59
CA THR A 206 -14.59 -10.75 15.80
C THR A 206 -15.74 -10.81 16.80
N SER A 207 -16.44 -9.68 17.03
CA SER A 207 -17.63 -9.65 17.87
C SER A 207 -18.75 -10.53 17.32
N PHE A 208 -18.99 -10.48 16.00
CA PHE A 208 -20.01 -11.32 15.35
C PHE A 208 -19.70 -12.82 15.50
N ILE A 209 -18.45 -13.22 15.31
CA ILE A 209 -17.99 -14.62 15.53
C ILE A 209 -18.25 -15.03 16.98
N ASN A 210 -17.89 -14.20 17.95
CA ASN A 210 -18.09 -14.51 19.37
C ASN A 210 -19.57 -14.66 19.74
N ILE A 211 -20.44 -13.77 19.27
CA ILE A 211 -21.89 -13.86 19.50
C ILE A 211 -22.46 -15.11 18.84
N SER A 212 -22.06 -15.39 17.59
CA SER A 212 -22.51 -16.58 16.85
C SER A 212 -22.07 -17.88 17.55
N GLN A 213 -20.85 -17.92 18.08
CA GLN A 213 -20.33 -19.06 18.84
C GLN A 213 -21.08 -19.25 20.17
N SER A 214 -21.45 -18.17 20.85
CA SER A 214 -22.29 -18.24 22.06
C SER A 214 -23.67 -18.79 21.74
N ALA A 215 -24.35 -18.26 20.71
CA ALA A 215 -25.67 -18.72 20.29
C ALA A 215 -25.65 -20.20 19.86
N LEU A 216 -24.59 -20.63 19.16
CA LEU A 216 -24.38 -22.03 18.81
C LEU A 216 -24.22 -22.90 20.07
N THR A 217 -23.44 -22.44 21.04
CA THR A 217 -23.22 -23.16 22.31
C THR A 217 -24.54 -23.30 23.08
N ASP A 218 -25.31 -22.21 23.20
CA ASP A 218 -26.62 -22.21 23.86
C ASP A 218 -27.59 -23.18 23.18
N LEU A 219 -27.62 -23.21 21.84
CA LEU A 219 -28.42 -24.16 21.07
C LEU A 219 -27.98 -25.62 21.30
N THR A 220 -26.68 -25.89 21.33
CA THR A 220 -26.16 -27.24 21.60
C THR A 220 -26.50 -27.71 23.02
N VAL A 221 -26.35 -26.84 24.02
CA VAL A 221 -26.69 -27.15 25.42
C VAL A 221 -28.20 -27.34 25.60
N ALA A 222 -29.03 -26.50 24.96
CA ALA A 222 -30.48 -26.65 24.96
C ALA A 222 -30.92 -27.99 24.34
N ASN A 223 -30.30 -28.39 23.22
CA ASN A 223 -30.56 -29.68 22.61
C ASN A 223 -30.16 -30.84 23.52
N ASP A 224 -29.01 -30.78 24.18
CA ASP A 224 -28.60 -31.82 25.14
C ASP A 224 -29.57 -31.91 26.34
N ALA A 225 -30.05 -30.77 26.84
CA ALA A 225 -31.07 -30.70 27.88
C ALA A 225 -32.42 -31.30 27.42
N GLU A 226 -32.83 -31.06 26.17
CA GLU A 226 -34.03 -31.65 25.57
C GLU A 226 -33.89 -33.18 25.43
N VAL A 227 -32.74 -33.67 24.98
CA VAL A 227 -32.44 -35.11 24.91
C VAL A 227 -32.49 -35.74 26.30
N ALA A 228 -31.90 -35.10 27.32
CA ALA A 228 -31.92 -35.57 28.70
C ALA A 228 -33.36 -35.64 29.25
N THR A 229 -34.20 -34.64 28.97
CA THR A 229 -35.61 -34.66 29.40
C THR A 229 -36.43 -35.73 28.69
N ARG A 230 -36.23 -35.96 27.39
CA ARG A 230 -36.88 -37.07 26.66
C ARG A 230 -36.46 -38.43 27.21
N ILE A 231 -35.18 -38.63 27.54
CA ILE A 231 -34.68 -39.88 28.16
C ILE A 231 -35.27 -40.08 29.56
N ALA A 232 -35.34 -39.02 30.37
CA ALA A 232 -35.95 -39.09 31.70
C ALA A 232 -37.43 -39.46 31.61
N ALA A 233 -38.19 -38.84 30.71
CA ALA A 233 -39.60 -39.17 30.48
C ALA A 233 -39.80 -40.62 30.02
N LEU A 234 -38.94 -41.12 29.10
CA LEU A 234 -38.96 -42.51 28.66
C LEU A 234 -38.66 -43.49 29.81
N ARG A 235 -37.72 -43.16 30.70
CA ARG A 235 -37.44 -43.97 31.90
C ARG A 235 -38.63 -44.01 32.85
N THR A 236 -39.24 -42.86 33.15
CA THR A 236 -40.44 -42.79 34.00
C THR A 236 -41.60 -43.60 33.40
N GLN A 237 -41.77 -43.54 32.07
CA GLN A 237 -42.79 -44.33 31.38
C GLN A 237 -42.52 -45.84 31.44
N LEU A 238 -41.25 -46.26 31.31
CA LEU A 238 -40.84 -47.66 31.48
C LEU A 238 -41.05 -48.13 32.91
N GLU A 239 -40.61 -47.37 33.92
CA GLU A 239 -40.79 -47.69 35.34
C GLU A 239 -42.27 -47.83 35.72
N ALA A 240 -43.13 -46.91 35.24
CA ALA A 240 -44.58 -47.00 35.43
C ALA A 240 -45.19 -48.23 34.74
N SER A 241 -44.69 -48.61 33.55
CA SER A 241 -45.13 -49.83 32.87
C SER A 241 -44.72 -51.08 33.65
N TYR A 242 -43.50 -51.12 34.19
CA TYR A 242 -43.02 -52.24 35.01
C TYR A 242 -43.76 -52.35 36.35
N SER A 243 -44.08 -51.23 37.02
CA SER A 243 -44.90 -51.26 38.24
C SER A 243 -46.31 -51.75 37.94
N THR A 244 -46.92 -51.31 36.84
CA THR A 244 -48.25 -51.75 36.42
C THR A 244 -48.27 -53.25 36.09
N ILE A 245 -47.23 -53.77 35.43
CA ILE A 245 -47.07 -55.21 35.17
C ILE A 245 -46.87 -55.99 36.48
N ALA A 246 -46.07 -55.47 37.42
CA ALA A 246 -45.87 -56.08 38.73
C ALA A 246 -47.17 -56.13 39.56
N ASP A 247 -47.95 -55.05 39.56
CA ASP A 247 -49.26 -54.98 40.22
C ASP A 247 -50.28 -55.92 39.56
N THR A 248 -50.25 -56.05 38.23
CA THR A 248 -51.10 -57.00 37.48
C THR A 248 -50.72 -58.46 37.79
N ASN A 249 -49.43 -58.79 37.86
CA ASN A 249 -48.96 -60.11 38.29
C ASN A 249 -49.33 -60.42 39.75
N ARG A 250 -49.31 -59.41 40.62
CA ARG A 250 -49.71 -59.56 42.04
C ARG A 250 -51.22 -59.77 42.19
N LEU A 251 -52.03 -59.09 41.39
CA LEU A 251 -53.48 -59.32 41.26
C LEU A 251 -53.82 -60.70 40.65
N SER A 252 -52.98 -61.22 39.75
CA SER A 252 -53.12 -62.57 39.22
C SER A 252 -52.80 -63.67 40.25
N LEU A 253 -51.91 -63.41 41.21
CA LEU A 253 -51.54 -64.39 42.23
C LEU A 253 -52.55 -64.48 43.39
N VAL A 254 -53.19 -63.36 43.75
CA VAL A 254 -54.19 -63.31 44.84
C VAL A 254 -55.54 -63.91 44.42
N ASN A 255 -55.79 -64.11 43.14
CA ASN A 255 -56.96 -64.86 42.63
C ASN A 255 -56.72 -66.37 42.50
N TYR A 256 -55.58 -66.92 42.92
CA TYR A 256 -55.26 -68.35 42.83
C TYR A 256 -55.09 -69.07 44.18
N LEU A 257 -55.39 -68.40 45.29
CA LEU A 257 -55.55 -69.01 46.63
C LEU A 257 -56.92 -68.66 47.18
#